data_AF-A0A6M0RNB4-F1
#
_entry.id   AF-A0A6M0RNB4-F1
#
_cell.length_a   1.000
_cell.length_b   1.000
_cell.length_c   1.000
_cell.angle_alpha   90.00
_cell.angle_beta   90.00
_cell.angle_gamma   90.00
#
_symmetry.space_group_name_H-M   'P 1'
#
loop_
_entity.id
_entity.type
_entity.pdbx_description
1 polymer ?
#
loop_
_entity_poly.entity_id
_entity_poly.type
_entity_poly.pdbx_seq_one_letter_code
_entity_poly.pdbx_strand_id
1 'polypeptide(L)' 'MTTHHRQPLDRLAQAMIALLALVIGGMVLFGGPAASKVRDFTWQNRQIGAEDTAFLLTFSRPMDHTSVEQNLTIEPPLP' A
#
# COMPACT_ATOMS: atom_id res chain seq x y z
N MET A 1 -49.81 13.52 -2.49
CA MET A 1 -49.23 12.90 -1.28
C MET A 1 -48.84 11.47 -1.62
N THR A 2 -47.63 11.26 -2.14
CA THR A 2 -47.11 9.91 -2.38
C THR A 2 -46.56 9.37 -1.07
N THR A 3 -47.39 8.63 -0.34
CA THR A 3 -46.95 7.90 0.86
C THR A 3 -45.97 6.83 0.40
N HIS A 4 -44.67 7.08 0.61
CA HIS A 4 -43.60 6.13 0.33
C HIS A 4 -43.82 4.90 1.23
N HIS A 5 -44.53 3.90 0.71
CA HIS A 5 -44.69 2.63 1.39
C HIS A 5 -43.32 1.96 1.31
N ARG A 6 -42.54 2.07 2.40
CA ARG A 6 -41.19 1.52 2.52
C ARG A 6 -41.31 0.00 2.41
N GLN A 7 -41.25 -0.51 1.18
CA GLN A 7 -41.33 -1.93 0.91
C GLN A 7 -40.21 -2.63 1.70
N PRO A 8 -40.40 -3.88 2.14
CA PRO A 8 -39.37 -4.60 2.88
C PRO A 8 -38.03 -4.62 2.13
N LEU A 9 -38.08 -4.61 0.79
CA LEU A 9 -36.92 -4.49 -0.08
C LEU A 9 -36.19 -3.15 0.06
N ASP A 10 -36.92 -2.03 0.15
CA ASP A 10 -36.34 -0.69 0.32
C ASP A 10 -35.62 -0.57 1.67
N ARG A 11 -36.19 -1.18 2.73
CA ARG A 11 -35.54 -1.23 4.05
C ARG A 11 -34.26 -2.08 4.02
N LEU A 12 -34.24 -3.19 3.29
CA LEU A 12 -33.04 -4.02 3.12
C LEU A 12 -31.97 -3.28 2.30
N ALA A 13 -32.36 -2.64 1.20
CA ALA A 13 -31.46 -1.85 0.37
C ALA A 13 -30.81 -0.70 1.16
N GLN A 14 -31.59 0.03 1.95
CA GLN A 14 -31.07 1.10 2.82
C GLN A 14 -30.11 0.57 3.88
N ALA A 15 -30.39 -0.61 4.48
CA ALA A 15 -29.47 -1.23 5.42
C ALA A 15 -28.15 -1.63 4.76
N MET A 16 -28.19 -2.20 3.55
CA MET A 16 -27.00 -2.53 2.77
C MET A 16 -26.19 -1.30 2.39
N ILE A 17 -26.85 -0.22 1.93
CA ILE A 17 -26.19 1.05 1.59
C ILE A 17 -25.51 1.64 2.82
N ALA A 18 -26.20 1.69 3.96
CA ALA A 18 -25.63 2.20 5.21
C ALA A 18 -24.43 1.38 5.67
N LEU A 19 -24.52 0.04 5.57
CA LEU A 19 -23.41 -0.86 5.89
C LEU A 19 -22.20 -0.61 5.00
N LEU A 20 -22.39 -0.55 3.67
CA LEU A 20 -21.32 -0.29 2.71
C LEU A 20 -20.69 1.09 2.95
N ALA A 21 -21.49 2.12 3.21
CA ALA A 21 -20.98 3.45 3.53
C ALA A 21 -20.13 3.45 4.82
N LEU A 22 -20.54 2.68 5.84
CA LEU A 22 -19.78 2.54 7.08
C LEU A 22 -18.46 1.80 6.85
N VAL A 23 -18.47 0.71 6.05
CA VAL A 23 -17.25 -0.02 5.68
C VAL A 23 -16.30 0.87 4.89
N ILE A 24 -16.79 1.60 3.88
CA ILE A 24 -15.97 2.51 3.06
C ILE A 24 -15.42 3.65 3.93
N GLY A 25 -16.26 4.27 4.75
CA GLY A 25 -15.83 5.32 5.68
C GLY A 25 -14.76 4.82 6.66
N GLY A 26 -14.95 3.63 7.22
CA GLY A 26 -13.95 2.96 8.04
C GLY A 26 -12.65 2.73 7.26
N MET A 27 -12.72 2.24 6.02
CA MET A 27 -11.53 2.00 5.22
C MET A 27 -10.79 3.29 4.84
N VAL A 28 -11.47 4.43 4.69
CA VAL A 28 -10.81 5.73 4.47
C VAL A 28 -10.16 6.26 5.76
N LEU A 29 -10.83 6.08 6.91
CA LEU A 29 -10.32 6.55 8.20
C LEU A 29 -9.17 5.68 8.75
N PHE A 30 -9.23 4.36 8.53
CA PHE A 30 -8.25 3.38 9.03
C PHE A 30 -7.31 2.87 7.94
N GLY A 31 -7.52 3.26 6.67
CA GLY A 31 -6.68 2.87 5.55
C GLY A 31 -5.28 3.43 5.72
N GLY A 32 -4.35 2.57 6.11
CA GLY A 32 -2.94 2.91 6.18
C GLY A 32 -2.37 3.27 4.81
N PRO A 33 -1.30 4.07 4.74
CA PRO A 33 -0.73 4.49 3.48
C PRO A 33 -0.22 3.26 2.72
N ALA A 34 -0.60 3.14 1.44
CA ALA A 34 -0.24 2.02 0.56
C ALA A 34 1.23 1.62 0.73
N ALA A 35 1.50 0.33 0.94
CA ALA A 35 2.84 -0.17 1.25
C ALA A 35 3.89 0.37 0.27
N SER A 36 4.98 0.91 0.81
CA SER A 36 6.14 1.35 0.03
C SER A 36 6.72 0.18 -0.74
N LYS A 37 7.05 0.43 -2.01
CA LYS A 37 7.74 -0.54 -2.86
C LYS A 37 9.02 0.07 -3.40
N VAL A 38 10.02 -0.77 -3.64
CA VAL A 38 11.21 -0.38 -4.42
C VAL A 38 10.73 -0.15 -5.86
N ARG A 39 10.93 1.06 -6.35
CA ARG A 39 10.58 1.50 -7.70
C ARG A 39 11.72 1.30 -8.67
N ASP A 40 12.95 1.55 -8.22
CA ASP A 40 14.14 1.46 -9.04
C ASP A 40 15.30 0.89 -8.22
N PHE A 41 16.07 0.01 -8.82
CA PHE A 41 17.29 -0.58 -8.27
C PHE A 41 18.38 -0.55 -9.34
N THR A 42 19.45 0.22 -9.09
CA THR A 42 20.46 0.55 -10.12
C THR A 42 21.24 -0.63 -10.67
N TRP A 43 21.33 -1.73 -9.93
CA TRP A 43 22.03 -2.95 -10.37
C TRP A 43 21.07 -4.01 -10.91
N GLN A 44 19.77 -3.70 -11.03
CA GLN A 44 18.82 -4.61 -11.63
C GLN A 44 19.17 -4.86 -13.09
N ASN A 45 19.34 -6.13 -13.47
CA ASN A 45 19.65 -6.55 -14.85
C ASN A 45 20.93 -5.92 -15.43
N ARG A 46 21.88 -5.50 -14.59
CA ARG A 46 23.16 -4.94 -15.02
C ARG A 46 24.32 -5.87 -14.66
N GLN A 47 25.29 -5.98 -15.54
CA GLN A 47 26.57 -6.62 -15.22
C GLN A 47 27.40 -5.62 -14.38
N ILE A 48 27.60 -5.95 -13.12
CA ILE A 48 28.33 -5.15 -12.14
C ILE A 48 29.73 -5.72 -11.94
N GLY A 49 30.73 -4.83 -11.95
CA GLY A 49 32.14 -5.17 -11.73
C GLY A 49 32.57 -4.94 -10.27
N ALA A 50 33.81 -5.28 -9.94
CA ALA A 50 34.36 -5.07 -8.58
C ALA A 50 34.54 -3.59 -8.23
N GLU A 51 34.50 -2.72 -9.24
CA GLU A 51 34.54 -1.27 -9.16
C GLU A 51 33.21 -0.64 -8.70
N ASP A 52 32.08 -1.34 -8.87
CA ASP A 52 30.75 -0.87 -8.48
C ASP A 52 30.50 -1.22 -6.99
N THR A 53 30.86 -0.30 -6.10
CA THR A 53 30.79 -0.52 -4.64
C THR A 53 29.48 -0.06 -3.98
N ALA A 54 28.62 0.65 -4.72
CA ALA A 54 27.37 1.19 -4.21
C ALA A 54 26.21 1.00 -5.19
N PHE A 55 25.04 0.70 -4.64
CA PHE A 55 23.77 0.66 -5.36
C PHE A 55 22.82 1.71 -4.81
N LEU A 56 21.86 2.14 -5.63
CA LEU A 56 20.77 3.00 -5.19
C LEU A 56 19.44 2.25 -5.25
N LEU A 57 18.65 2.42 -4.19
CA LEU A 57 17.26 2.01 -4.11
C LEU A 57 16.38 3.26 -4.11
N THR A 58 15.51 3.37 -5.11
CA THR A 58 14.49 4.43 -5.16
C THR A 58 13.16 3.86 -4.71
N PHE A 59 12.54 4.46 -3.70
CA PHE A 59 11.24 4.04 -3.19
C PHE A 59 10.11 4.86 -3.82
N SER A 60 8.90 4.27 -3.84
CA SER A 60 7.70 4.95 -4.34
C SER A 60 7.22 6.13 -3.47
N ARG A 61 7.75 6.24 -2.24
CA ARG A 61 7.46 7.29 -1.26
C ARG A 61 8.69 7.51 -0.35
N PRO A 62 8.77 8.64 0.39
CA PRO A 62 9.81 8.81 1.41
C PRO A 62 9.80 7.66 2.41
N MET A 63 10.98 7.13 2.70
CA MET A 63 11.18 6.07 3.68
C MET A 63 11.98 6.60 4.85
N ASP A 64 11.77 6.01 6.02
CA ASP A 64 12.70 6.16 7.13
C ASP A 64 13.99 5.41 6.78
N HIS A 65 15.11 6.13 6.72
CA HIS A 65 16.41 5.56 6.37
C HIS A 65 16.84 4.47 7.37
N THR A 66 16.66 4.70 8.67
CA THR A 66 17.06 3.73 9.70
C THR A 66 16.25 2.44 9.58
N SER A 67 14.96 2.55 9.30
CA SER A 67 14.11 1.38 9.07
C SER A 67 14.54 0.59 7.84
N VAL A 68 14.95 1.25 6.76
CA VAL A 68 15.41 0.57 5.54
C VAL A 68 16.72 -0.17 5.79
N GLU A 69 17.70 0.46 6.44
CA GLU A 69 19.00 -0.16 6.73
C GLU A 69 18.89 -1.42 7.59
N GLN A 70 18.02 -1.39 8.62
CA GLN A 70 17.82 -2.53 9.52
C GLN A 70 17.12 -3.73 8.86
N ASN A 71 16.36 -3.50 7.79
CA ASN A 71 15.60 -4.54 7.08
C ASN A 71 16.23 -4.88 5.72
N LEU A 72 17.42 -4.34 5.42
CA LEU A 72 18.15 -4.61 4.19
C LEU A 72 18.92 -5.92 4.33
N THR A 73 18.46 -6.95 3.63
CA THR A 73 19.17 -8.23 3.54
C THR A 73 19.94 -8.29 2.23
N ILE A 74 21.25 -8.54 2.30
CA ILE A 74 22.12 -8.73 1.14
C ILE A 74 22.40 -10.24 1.02
N GLU A 75 22.03 -10.83 -0.10
CA GLU A 75 22.31 -12.23 -0.43
C GLU A 75 23.05 -12.32 -1.77
N PRO A 76 24.22 -12.99 -1.85
CA PRO A 76 24.96 -13.60 -0.73
C PRO A 76 25.55 -12.54 0.23
N PRO A 77 25.82 -12.90 1.49
CA PRO A 77 26.45 -11.98 2.43
C PRO A 77 27.82 -11.54 1.90
N LEU A 78 28.13 -10.26 2.10
CA LEU A 78 29.42 -9.69 1.71
C LEU A 78 30.56 -10.38 2.50
N PRO A 79 31.67 -10.75 1.84
CA PRO A 79 32.84 -11.35 2.50
C PRO A 79 33.64 -10.35 3.35
#